data_AF-A0A0R3QDQ1-F1
#
_entry.id   AF-A0A0R3QDQ1-F1
#
_cell.length_a   1.000
_cell.length_b   1.000
_cell.length_c   1.000
_cell.angle_alpha   90.00
_cell.angle_beta   90.00
_cell.angle_gamma   90.00
#
_symmetry.space_group_name_H-M   'P 1'
#
loop_
_entity.id
_entity.type
_entity.pdbx_description
1 polymer ?
#
loop_
_entity_poly.entity_id
_entity_poly.type
_entity_poly.pdbx_seq_one_letter_code
_entity_poly.pdbx_strand_id
1 'polypeptide(L)'
;LLIDESDATLDAFVRARELGYTGVSSKSCKGFYKSVVNAARCARWNAADDGTRHFLSGEDLTMQAGLGVQQDLALVSWLGLSHVERNGHHYVNGLAAVPEAEQQALLRAHPDLYESSDGAVRLAIRGGQLALSSLASAPGFATGQPGAGISWDAMRSVY
;
A
#
# COMPACT_ATOMS: atom_id res chain seq x y z
N LEU A 1 -19.37 5.11 -7.02
CA LEU A 1 -19.08 3.67 -7.23
C LEU A 1 -17.72 3.56 -7.92
N LEU A 2 -16.94 2.54 -7.56
CA LEU A 2 -15.59 2.33 -8.09
C LEU A 2 -15.42 0.94 -8.70
N ILE A 3 -14.39 0.79 -9.52
CA ILE A 3 -13.92 -0.52 -10.00
C ILE A 3 -12.71 -1.00 -9.20
N ASP A 4 -12.76 -2.25 -8.75
CA ASP A 4 -11.61 -2.98 -8.18
C ASP A 4 -11.23 -4.14 -9.11
N GLU A 5 -11.86 -5.33 -8.99
CA GLU A 5 -11.43 -6.55 -9.70
C GLU A 5 -11.45 -6.41 -11.23
N SER A 6 -12.29 -5.53 -11.78
CA SER A 6 -12.35 -5.25 -13.21
C SER A 6 -11.27 -4.30 -13.72
N ASP A 7 -10.46 -3.71 -12.84
CA ASP A 7 -9.29 -2.88 -13.21
C ASP A 7 -8.08 -3.78 -13.56
N ALA A 8 -8.18 -4.53 -14.65
CA ALA A 8 -7.12 -5.45 -15.10
C ALA A 8 -6.12 -4.81 -16.07
N THR A 9 -6.57 -3.86 -16.89
CA THR A 9 -5.78 -3.25 -17.99
C THR A 9 -5.58 -1.75 -17.78
N LEU A 10 -4.60 -1.15 -18.47
CA LEU A 10 -4.33 0.29 -18.35
C LEU A 10 -5.50 1.18 -18.80
N ASP A 11 -6.39 0.69 -19.66
CA ASP A 11 -7.57 1.39 -20.17
C ASP A 11 -8.86 1.07 -19.39
N ALA A 12 -8.82 0.16 -18.41
CA ALA A 12 -10.02 -0.28 -17.67
C ALA A 12 -10.77 0.88 -17.01
N PHE A 13 -10.08 1.82 -16.36
CA PHE A 13 -10.74 2.98 -15.74
C PHE A 13 -11.36 3.93 -16.76
N VAL A 14 -10.79 4.05 -17.97
CA VAL A 14 -11.37 4.87 -19.04
C VAL A 14 -12.71 4.27 -19.48
N ARG A 15 -12.73 2.95 -19.72
CA ARG A 15 -13.96 2.22 -20.07
C ARG A 15 -15.01 2.26 -18.96
N ALA A 16 -14.58 2.14 -17.70
CA ALA A 16 -15.49 2.24 -16.56
C ALA A 16 -16.12 3.64 -16.43
N ARG A 17 -15.36 4.71 -16.73
CA ARG A 17 -15.92 6.07 -16.78
C ARG A 17 -17.04 6.21 -17.81
N GLU A 18 -16.90 5.61 -18.99
CA GLU A 18 -17.94 5.60 -20.03
C GLU A 18 -19.23 4.90 -19.56
N LEU A 19 -19.10 3.93 -18.66
CA LEU A 19 -20.21 3.24 -18.00
C LEU A 19 -20.75 3.96 -16.75
N GLY A 20 -20.24 5.13 -16.42
CA GLY A 20 -20.70 5.96 -15.31
C GLY A 20 -20.00 5.74 -13.96
N TYR A 21 -18.98 4.89 -13.89
CA TYR A 21 -18.14 4.75 -12.69
C TYR A 21 -17.29 6.00 -12.48
N THR A 22 -17.00 6.29 -11.22
CA THR A 22 -16.27 7.49 -10.82
C THR A 22 -15.01 7.20 -10.03
N GLY A 23 -14.88 5.99 -9.48
CA GLY A 23 -13.69 5.59 -8.73
C GLY A 23 -12.95 4.41 -9.35
N VAL A 24 -11.69 4.26 -8.95
CA VAL A 24 -10.88 3.06 -9.20
C VAL A 24 -10.00 2.75 -7.99
N SER A 25 -9.84 1.47 -7.66
CA SER A 25 -8.92 1.01 -6.61
C SER A 25 -7.46 1.29 -7.00
N SER A 26 -6.63 1.65 -6.02
CA SER A 26 -5.17 1.80 -6.13
C SER A 26 -4.48 0.84 -5.16
N LYS A 27 -3.63 -0.02 -5.71
CA LYS A 27 -2.82 -1.00 -4.98
C LYS A 27 -1.57 -1.36 -5.76
N SER A 28 -0.45 -1.53 -5.06
CA SER A 28 0.85 -1.79 -5.67
C SER A 28 0.85 -3.06 -6.53
N CYS A 29 0.09 -4.08 -6.15
CA CYS A 29 -0.02 -5.33 -6.90
C CYS A 29 -0.66 -5.17 -8.29
N LYS A 30 -1.46 -4.12 -8.51
CA LYS A 30 -2.02 -3.75 -9.83
C LYS A 30 -1.08 -2.90 -10.69
N GLY A 31 0.03 -2.45 -10.11
CA GLY A 31 1.06 -1.69 -10.80
C GLY A 31 1.16 -0.24 -10.36
N PHE A 32 2.38 0.16 -10.01
CA PHE A 32 2.76 1.54 -9.67
C PHE A 32 2.36 2.54 -10.76
N TYR A 33 2.82 2.32 -12.00
CA TYR A 33 2.55 3.24 -13.12
C TYR A 33 1.06 3.37 -13.43
N LYS A 34 0.29 2.28 -13.28
CA LYS A 34 -1.16 2.34 -13.48
C LYS A 34 -1.83 3.24 -12.46
N SER A 35 -1.42 3.15 -11.20
CA SER A 35 -1.91 4.01 -10.12
C SER A 35 -1.61 5.48 -10.40
N VAL A 36 -0.37 5.79 -10.84
CA VAL A 36 0.03 7.15 -11.25
C VAL A 36 -0.82 7.67 -12.41
N VAL A 37 -1.00 6.86 -13.45
CA VAL A 37 -1.81 7.23 -14.62
C VAL A 37 -3.27 7.47 -14.24
N ASN A 38 -3.84 6.63 -13.38
CA ASN A 38 -5.21 6.81 -12.88
C ASN A 38 -5.36 8.08 -12.02
N ALA A 39 -4.36 8.43 -11.21
CA ALA A 39 -4.33 9.71 -10.49
C ALA A 39 -4.31 10.91 -11.43
N ALA A 40 -3.46 10.88 -12.45
CA ALA A 40 -3.44 11.92 -13.48
C ALA A 40 -4.77 12.03 -14.24
N ARG A 41 -5.45 10.90 -14.50
CA ARG A 41 -6.79 10.89 -15.11
C ARG A 41 -7.82 11.55 -14.20
N CYS A 42 -7.89 11.18 -12.92
CA CYS A 42 -8.81 11.80 -11.97
C CYS A 42 -8.60 13.31 -11.90
N ALA A 43 -7.35 13.77 -11.74
CA ALA A 43 -7.02 15.20 -11.71
C ALA A 43 -7.48 15.92 -12.98
N ARG A 44 -7.17 15.37 -14.16
CA ARG A 44 -7.54 15.97 -15.45
C ARG A 44 -9.04 16.01 -15.68
N TRP A 45 -9.76 14.94 -15.38
CA TRP A 45 -11.20 14.88 -15.56
C TRP A 45 -11.94 15.79 -14.59
N ASN A 46 -11.50 15.84 -13.34
CA ASN A 46 -12.07 16.74 -12.33
C ASN A 46 -11.88 18.22 -12.68
N ALA A 47 -10.72 18.59 -13.22
CA ALA A 47 -10.47 19.94 -13.71
C ALA A 47 -11.35 20.32 -14.90
N ALA A 48 -11.68 19.36 -15.77
CA ALA A 48 -12.54 19.59 -16.94
C ALA A 48 -14.04 19.62 -16.60
N ASP A 49 -14.46 18.80 -15.64
CA ASP A 49 -15.86 18.63 -15.24
C ASP A 49 -16.29 19.64 -14.14
N ASP A 50 -15.43 20.60 -13.76
CA ASP A 50 -15.60 21.58 -12.67
C ASP A 50 -16.10 20.96 -11.34
N GLY A 51 -15.48 19.85 -10.93
CA GLY A 51 -15.88 19.14 -9.73
C GLY A 51 -14.93 18.02 -9.32
N THR A 52 -15.17 17.41 -8.15
CA THR A 52 -14.34 16.34 -7.58
C THR A 52 -15.01 14.97 -7.70
N ARG A 53 -15.52 14.65 -8.89
CA ARG A 53 -16.31 13.45 -9.11
C ARG A 53 -15.46 12.19 -9.14
N HIS A 54 -14.29 12.25 -9.77
CA HIS A 54 -13.45 11.09 -10.03
C HIS A 54 -12.36 10.95 -8.96
N PHE A 55 -12.17 9.74 -8.43
CA PHE A 55 -11.28 9.51 -7.29
C PHE A 55 -10.55 8.17 -7.36
N LEU A 56 -9.50 8.04 -6.55
CA LEU A 56 -8.83 6.77 -6.30
C LEU A 56 -9.14 6.33 -4.87
N SER A 57 -9.26 5.03 -4.66
CA SER A 57 -9.38 4.44 -3.33
C SER A 57 -8.21 3.52 -3.06
N GLY A 58 -7.48 3.71 -1.95
CA GLY A 58 -6.40 2.80 -1.60
C GLY A 58 -6.96 1.49 -1.08
N GLU A 59 -6.95 0.39 -1.84
CA GLU A 59 -7.61 -0.88 -1.46
C GLU A 59 -6.73 -2.10 -1.69
N ASP A 60 -6.42 -2.89 -0.66
CA ASP A 60 -5.75 -4.18 -0.79
C ASP A 60 -6.16 -5.13 0.35
N LEU A 61 -6.52 -6.36 -0.01
CA LEU A 61 -7.10 -7.31 0.93
C LEU A 61 -6.04 -8.04 1.76
N THR A 62 -4.91 -8.42 1.18
CA THR A 62 -4.00 -9.41 1.80
C THR A 62 -2.54 -8.96 1.89
N MET A 63 -2.23 -7.70 1.56
CA MET A 63 -0.88 -7.16 1.67
C MET A 63 -0.28 -7.37 3.07
N GLN A 64 0.80 -8.14 3.13
CA GLN A 64 1.47 -8.55 4.37
C GLN A 64 2.32 -7.41 4.96
N ALA A 65 2.56 -7.45 6.28
CA ALA A 65 3.53 -6.57 6.93
C ALA A 65 4.94 -6.74 6.30
N GLY A 66 5.74 -5.68 6.33
CA GLY A 66 7.06 -5.64 5.68
C GLY A 66 7.03 -4.89 4.35
N LEU A 67 7.88 -5.32 3.41
CA LEU A 67 8.14 -4.60 2.15
C LEU A 67 6.88 -4.24 1.37
N GLY A 68 5.94 -5.20 1.23
CA GLY A 68 4.73 -5.02 0.43
C GLY A 68 3.87 -3.86 0.94
N VAL A 69 3.51 -3.89 2.22
CA VAL A 69 2.69 -2.82 2.81
C VAL A 69 3.45 -1.50 2.93
N GLN A 70 4.76 -1.51 3.17
CA GLN A 70 5.57 -0.29 3.20
C GLN A 70 5.56 0.44 1.86
N GLN A 71 5.85 -0.28 0.78
CA GLN A 71 5.87 0.27 -0.58
C GLN A 71 4.48 0.74 -1.01
N ASP A 72 3.45 -0.04 -0.67
CA ASP A 72 2.09 0.33 -0.98
C ASP A 72 1.59 1.57 -0.20
N LEU A 73 1.87 1.66 1.10
CA LEU A 73 1.54 2.85 1.88
C LEU A 73 2.34 4.08 1.42
N ALA A 74 3.58 3.90 0.97
CA ALA A 74 4.35 4.97 0.35
C ALA A 74 3.72 5.44 -0.98
N LEU A 75 3.23 4.52 -1.82
CA LEU A 75 2.48 4.87 -3.03
C LEU A 75 1.21 5.64 -2.70
N VAL A 76 0.39 5.13 -1.79
CA VAL A 76 -0.86 5.78 -1.36
C VAL A 76 -0.58 7.19 -0.84
N SER A 77 0.41 7.34 0.04
CA SER A 77 0.81 8.64 0.59
C SER A 77 1.29 9.59 -0.50
N TRP A 78 2.05 9.09 -1.48
CA TRP A 78 2.54 9.88 -2.61
C TRP A 78 1.42 10.31 -3.56
N LEU A 79 0.40 9.45 -3.76
CA LEU A 79 -0.82 9.77 -4.52
C LEU A 79 -1.73 10.76 -3.79
N GLY A 80 -1.42 11.13 -2.54
CA GLY A 80 -2.20 12.07 -1.73
C GLY A 80 -3.48 11.47 -1.15
N LEU A 81 -3.59 10.14 -1.06
CA LEU A 81 -4.76 9.48 -0.48
C LEU A 81 -4.66 9.50 1.04
N SER A 82 -5.69 10.02 1.71
CA SER A 82 -5.77 10.08 3.17
C SER A 82 -6.43 8.85 3.80
N HIS A 83 -6.92 7.92 2.98
CA HIS A 83 -7.60 6.71 3.42
C HIS A 83 -7.06 5.48 2.70
N VAL A 84 -7.05 4.35 3.42
CA VAL A 84 -6.72 3.03 2.88
C VAL A 84 -7.51 1.92 3.56
N GLU A 85 -7.79 0.87 2.81
CA GLU A 85 -8.21 -0.43 3.31
C GLU A 85 -7.04 -1.41 3.13
N ARG A 86 -6.37 -1.82 4.22
CA ARG A 86 -5.24 -2.76 4.19
C ARG A 86 -5.48 -3.89 5.19
N ASN A 87 -6.10 -4.96 4.73
CA ASN A 87 -6.66 -5.98 5.63
C ASN A 87 -5.69 -7.12 5.97
N GLY A 88 -4.46 -7.14 5.43
CA GLY A 88 -3.50 -8.22 5.67
C GLY A 88 -3.28 -8.53 7.16
N HIS A 89 -3.30 -7.51 8.02
CA HIS A 89 -3.16 -7.64 9.47
C HIS A 89 -4.30 -8.42 10.16
N HIS A 90 -5.45 -8.62 9.50
CA HIS A 90 -6.52 -9.51 9.97
C HIS A 90 -6.25 -10.98 9.65
N TYR A 91 -5.43 -11.27 8.65
CA TYR A 91 -5.20 -12.63 8.16
C TYR A 91 -3.89 -13.24 8.66
N VAL A 92 -2.93 -12.41 9.08
CA VAL A 92 -1.60 -12.84 9.52
C VAL A 92 -1.11 -12.12 10.77
N ASN A 93 -0.24 -12.80 11.53
CA ASN A 93 0.34 -12.27 12.75
C ASN A 93 1.56 -11.38 12.48
N GLY A 94 1.37 -10.26 11.78
CA GLY A 94 2.45 -9.32 11.44
C GLY A 94 3.60 -9.99 10.69
N LEU A 95 4.82 -9.82 11.20
CA LEU A 95 6.06 -10.35 10.65
C LEU A 95 6.47 -11.72 11.26
N ALA A 96 5.55 -12.44 11.92
CA ALA A 96 5.86 -13.71 12.59
C ALA A 96 6.49 -14.79 11.69
N ALA A 97 6.26 -14.72 10.37
CA ALA A 97 6.77 -15.68 9.39
C ALA A 97 8.21 -15.40 8.94
N VAL A 98 8.80 -14.24 9.30
CA VAL A 98 10.18 -13.88 8.94
C VAL A 98 11.12 -13.94 10.15
N PRO A 99 12.45 -14.06 9.96
CA PRO A 99 13.39 -14.21 11.06
C PRO A 99 13.33 -13.02 12.04
N GLU A 100 13.52 -13.30 13.32
CA GLU A 100 13.51 -12.27 14.39
C GLU A 100 14.43 -11.09 14.07
N ALA A 101 15.61 -11.36 13.48
CA ALA A 101 16.55 -10.32 13.07
C ALA A 101 15.94 -9.33 12.06
N GLU A 102 15.14 -9.82 11.11
CA GLU A 102 14.43 -9.01 10.12
C GLU A 102 13.30 -8.21 10.77
N GLN A 103 12.51 -8.86 11.64
CA GLN A 103 11.46 -8.19 12.42
C GLN A 103 12.02 -6.98 13.18
N GLN A 104 13.10 -7.20 13.94
CA GLN A 104 13.73 -6.16 14.74
C GLN A 104 14.41 -5.08 13.89
N ALA A 105 14.94 -5.43 12.70
CA ALA A 105 15.48 -4.45 11.77
C ALA A 105 14.39 -3.51 11.25
N LEU A 106 13.24 -4.05 10.83
CA LEU A 106 12.11 -3.26 10.34
C LEU A 106 11.48 -2.40 11.44
N LEU A 107 11.35 -2.92 12.67
CA LEU A 107 10.87 -2.15 13.82
C LEU A 107 11.79 -0.95 14.11
N ARG A 108 13.11 -1.14 14.07
CA ARG A 108 14.07 -0.03 14.28
C ARG A 108 14.04 0.99 13.15
N ALA A 109 13.85 0.55 11.91
CA ALA A 109 13.80 1.44 10.76
C ALA A 109 12.50 2.26 10.70
N HIS A 110 11.38 1.69 11.17
CA HIS A 110 10.06 2.30 11.11
C HIS A 110 9.32 2.19 12.47
N PRO A 111 9.83 2.84 13.53
CA PRO A 111 9.29 2.72 14.88
C PRO A 111 7.93 3.39 15.07
N ASP A 112 7.50 4.22 14.12
CA ASP A 112 6.18 4.84 14.07
C ASP A 112 5.15 3.95 13.36
N LEU A 113 5.57 3.16 12.37
CA LEU A 113 4.73 2.26 11.60
C LEU A 113 4.50 0.92 12.29
N TYR A 114 5.48 0.43 13.05
CA TYR A 114 5.45 -0.89 13.66
C TYR A 114 5.52 -0.87 15.19
N GLU A 115 5.03 -1.96 15.79
CA GLU A 115 5.16 -2.26 17.21
C GLU A 115 5.49 -3.74 17.43
N SER A 116 6.01 -4.07 18.61
CA SER A 116 6.12 -5.45 19.08
C SER A 116 4.90 -5.78 19.96
N SER A 117 4.08 -6.74 19.52
CA SER A 117 2.93 -7.25 20.26
C SER A 117 2.65 -8.71 19.85
N ASP A 118 1.95 -9.47 20.68
CA ASP A 118 1.52 -10.86 20.42
C ASP A 118 2.60 -11.75 19.75
N GLY A 119 3.83 -11.64 20.27
CA GLY A 119 4.98 -12.45 19.85
C GLY A 119 5.59 -12.11 18.49
N ALA A 120 5.24 -10.97 17.87
CA ALA A 120 5.80 -10.55 16.58
C ALA A 120 5.80 -9.03 16.38
N VAL A 121 6.64 -8.55 15.48
CA VAL A 121 6.55 -7.17 14.98
C VAL A 121 5.38 -7.04 14.01
N ARG A 122 4.52 -6.03 14.19
CA ARG A 122 3.28 -5.82 13.41
C ARG A 122 2.99 -4.34 13.22
N LEU A 123 2.04 -4.01 12.33
CA LEU A 123 1.60 -2.63 12.13
C LEU A 123 1.03 -2.04 13.43
N ALA A 124 1.51 -0.86 13.82
CA ALA A 124 1.02 -0.10 14.96
C ALA A 124 -0.22 0.71 14.58
N ILE A 125 -1.38 0.05 14.56
CA ILE A 125 -2.65 0.71 14.25
C ILE A 125 -3.21 1.36 15.51
N ARG A 126 -3.47 2.67 15.45
CA ARG A 126 -3.99 3.47 16.57
C ARG A 126 -5.22 4.24 16.13
N GLY A 127 -6.40 3.89 16.68
CA GLY A 127 -7.65 4.55 16.29
C GLY A 127 -7.95 4.48 14.79
N GLY A 128 -7.54 3.40 14.12
CA GLY A 128 -7.68 3.23 12.67
C GLY A 128 -6.66 4.00 11.82
N GLN A 129 -5.61 4.57 12.44
CA GLN A 129 -4.57 5.32 11.75
C GLN A 129 -3.21 4.60 11.78
N LEU A 130 -2.39 4.91 10.78
CA LEU A 130 -0.99 4.49 10.66
C LEU A 130 -0.11 5.73 10.53
N ALA A 131 1.01 5.77 11.24
CA ALA A 131 2.01 6.81 11.05
C ALA A 131 2.97 6.41 9.92
N LEU A 132 3.06 7.25 8.89
CA LEU A 132 3.83 6.97 7.66
C LEU A 132 5.11 7.82 7.55
N SER A 133 5.45 8.59 8.57
CA SER A 133 6.53 9.59 8.50
C SER A 133 7.89 8.94 8.24
N SER A 134 8.18 7.79 8.86
CA SER A 134 9.42 7.05 8.58
C SER A 134 9.51 6.60 7.11
N LEU A 135 8.39 6.20 6.49
CA LEU A 135 8.37 5.75 5.10
C LEU A 135 8.78 6.87 4.13
N ALA A 136 8.30 8.09 4.36
CA ALA A 136 8.61 9.25 3.53
C ALA A 136 10.09 9.68 3.65
N SER A 137 10.71 9.42 4.80
CA SER A 137 12.13 9.74 5.05
C SER A 137 13.10 8.64 4.63
N ALA A 138 12.60 7.41 4.42
CA ALA A 138 13.42 6.27 4.08
C ALA A 138 13.90 6.37 2.61
N PRO A 139 15.18 6.08 2.33
CA PRO A 139 15.66 6.00 0.96
C PRO A 139 15.07 4.79 0.26
N GLY A 140 15.03 4.85 -1.07
CA GLY A 140 14.30 3.88 -1.89
C GLY A 140 12.80 3.99 -1.71
N PHE A 141 12.05 3.14 -2.41
CA PHE A 141 10.60 3.12 -2.28
C PHE A 141 10.23 2.50 -0.92
N ALA A 142 10.27 3.32 0.14
CA ALA A 142 10.11 2.96 1.56
C ALA A 142 11.19 2.01 2.15
N THR A 143 11.93 1.27 1.33
CA THR A 143 12.92 0.30 1.80
C THR A 143 14.08 0.16 0.80
N GLY A 144 15.08 1.04 0.91
CA GLY A 144 16.23 1.08 0.00
C GLY A 144 17.56 1.30 0.69
N GLN A 145 17.76 0.69 1.85
CA GLN A 145 19.08 0.68 2.50
C GLN A 145 19.82 -0.64 2.20
N PRO A 146 21.09 -0.58 1.75
CA PRO A 146 21.92 -1.77 1.63
C PRO A 146 21.97 -2.52 2.97
N GLY A 147 21.68 -3.82 2.94
CA GLY A 147 21.66 -4.63 4.16
C GLY A 147 20.50 -4.32 5.11
N ALA A 148 19.34 -3.87 4.61
CA ALA A 148 18.10 -3.65 5.37
C ALA A 148 17.55 -4.87 6.15
N GLY A 149 18.36 -5.91 6.33
CA GLY A 149 18.03 -7.10 7.11
C GLY A 149 17.00 -8.01 6.44
N ILE A 150 16.60 -7.72 5.20
CA ILE A 150 15.67 -8.54 4.44
C ILE A 150 16.35 -9.83 4.04
N SER A 151 15.81 -10.94 4.55
CA SER A 151 16.26 -12.27 4.16
C SER A 151 15.36 -12.81 3.06
N TRP A 152 15.74 -12.56 1.81
CA TRP A 152 14.97 -12.98 0.63
C TRP A 152 14.74 -14.49 0.54
N ASP A 153 15.61 -15.29 1.16
CA ASP A 153 15.52 -16.75 1.20
C ASP A 153 14.88 -17.30 2.49
N ALA A 154 14.49 -16.44 3.44
CA ALA A 154 13.99 -16.89 4.74
C ALA A 154 12.53 -17.34 4.72
N MET A 155 11.73 -16.87 3.77
CA MET A 155 10.38 -17.41 3.58
C MET A 155 10.52 -18.84 3.05
N ARG A 156 10.29 -19.81 3.93
CA ARG A 156 10.26 -21.22 3.54
C ARG A 156 9.14 -21.41 2.53
N SER A 157 9.48 -21.95 1.35
CA SER A 157 8.48 -22.57 0.48
C SER A 157 7.75 -23.63 1.32
N VAL A 158 6.44 -23.48 1.44
CA VAL A 158 5.58 -24.52 2.03
C VAL A 158 5.20 -25.59 1.00
N TYR A 159 5.83 -25.55 -0.18
CA TYR A 159 5.74 -26.57 -1.23
C TYR A 159 6.96 -27.48 -1.18
#